data_AF-A0AAV2Z0U2-F1
#
_entry.id   AF-A0AAV2Z0U2-F1
#
_cell.length_a   1.000
_cell.length_b   1.000
_cell.length_c   1.000
_cell.angle_alpha   90.00
_cell.angle_beta   90.00
_cell.angle_gamma   90.00
#
_symmetry.space_group_name_H-M   'P 1'
#
loop_
_entity.id
_entity.type
_entity.pdbx_description
1 polymer ?
#
loop_
_entity_poly.entity_id
_entity_poly.type
_entity_poly.pdbx_seq_one_letter_code
_entity_poly.pdbx_strand_id
1 'polypeptide(L)'
;MGERGFAIKADTNKAAWENEDFPQLCESCLGDNPYVRMMKEAHGQACKICSRPFTVFRWKPGKRARYKKTEICQTCARMKNVCQTCVLDLQYNLPVQVRDSFLAKEEDSDRVNVPESDANREWFAQQHNRMLEQEGAVTAYGKIAGNNSALLQLARKEPYYTRNRPHLCSFYARGECNRGEACPYLHEMPRSKSDPMAKQNIKDRFYGKNDPVAQKMLGQSKDGKDGKAGGGRSRPPPPPPPGLAPSAAARAGNTSKPKPPPPPPPAVKRPLPPGPAPKKPSVSATDEETKA
;
A
#
# COMPACT_ATOMS: atom_id res chain seq x y z
N MET A 1 56.58 -12.32 22.55
CA MET A 1 55.67 -11.20 22.24
C MET A 1 54.48 -11.76 21.50
N GLY A 2 53.45 -12.13 22.27
CA GLY A 2 52.15 -12.54 21.73
C GLY A 2 51.34 -11.33 21.27
N GLU A 3 50.15 -11.62 20.76
CA GLU A 3 49.08 -10.67 20.39
C GLU A 3 49.12 -10.13 18.95
N ARG A 4 49.11 -11.05 17.98
CA ARG A 4 48.39 -10.77 16.72
C ARG A 4 46.90 -10.94 17.00
N GLY A 5 46.30 -9.90 17.58
CA GLY A 5 44.85 -9.77 17.67
C GLY A 5 44.25 -9.91 16.27
N PHE A 6 43.27 -10.79 16.12
CA PHE A 6 42.44 -10.87 14.93
C PHE A 6 41.72 -9.53 14.76
N ALA A 7 42.28 -8.64 13.95
CA ALA A 7 41.59 -7.46 13.49
C ALA A 7 40.36 -7.95 12.72
N ILE A 8 39.19 -7.87 13.36
CA ILE A 8 37.90 -7.95 12.68
C ILE A 8 37.94 -6.81 11.67
N LYS A 9 38.23 -7.12 10.41
CA LYS A 9 38.07 -6.19 9.30
C LYS A 9 36.59 -5.79 9.32
N ALA A 10 36.29 -4.62 9.88
CA ALA A 10 35.01 -3.99 9.66
C ALA A 10 34.99 -3.66 8.17
N ASP A 11 34.25 -4.43 7.39
CA ASP A 11 34.01 -4.15 5.98
C ASP A 11 33.53 -2.71 5.85
N THR A 12 34.40 -1.83 5.36
CA THR A 12 34.10 -0.43 5.01
C THR A 12 33.01 -0.33 3.93
N ASN A 13 32.67 -1.45 3.29
CA ASN A 13 31.58 -1.58 2.33
C ASN A 13 30.21 -1.92 2.95
N LYS A 14 30.13 -2.18 4.27
CA LYS A 14 28.91 -2.73 4.90
C LYS A 14 27.78 -1.71 5.11
N ALA A 15 28.02 -0.42 4.86
CA ALA A 15 27.02 0.63 5.12
C ALA A 15 27.03 1.76 4.09
N ALA A 16 27.02 1.43 2.80
CA ALA A 16 26.49 2.39 1.83
C ALA A 16 24.98 2.53 2.09
N TRP A 17 24.58 3.56 2.84
CA TRP A 17 23.17 3.89 3.01
C TRP A 17 22.63 4.48 1.70
N GLU A 18 21.50 3.98 1.23
CA GLU A 18 20.89 4.45 0.00
C GLU A 18 20.44 5.91 0.15
N ASN A 19 20.89 6.79 -0.76
CA ASN A 19 20.38 8.14 -0.91
C ASN A 19 19.90 8.33 -2.34
N GLU A 20 18.60 8.12 -2.54
CA GLU A 20 17.95 8.26 -3.85
C GLU A 20 16.95 9.41 -3.77
N ASP A 21 16.76 10.10 -4.89
CA ASP A 21 15.92 11.31 -4.96
C ASP A 21 14.45 11.01 -5.28
N PHE A 22 14.17 9.93 -6.01
CA PHE A 22 12.81 9.61 -6.45
C PHE A 22 12.43 8.15 -6.20
N PRO A 23 11.21 7.88 -5.68
CA PRO A 23 10.77 6.54 -5.36
C PRO A 23 10.35 5.73 -6.59
N GLN A 24 10.56 4.42 -6.53
CA GLN A 24 10.11 3.47 -7.55
C GLN A 24 8.68 2.99 -7.24
N LEU A 25 7.69 3.57 -7.92
CA LEU A 25 6.26 3.37 -7.65
C LEU A 25 5.48 2.98 -8.91
N CYS A 26 4.35 2.30 -8.72
CA CYS A 26 3.37 2.06 -9.78
C CYS A 26 2.25 3.12 -9.79
N GLU A 27 1.60 3.29 -10.93
CA GLU A 27 0.51 4.25 -11.16
C GLU A 27 -0.60 4.13 -10.11
N SER A 28 -1.01 2.89 -9.79
CA SER A 28 -2.05 2.65 -8.79
C SER A 28 -1.67 3.11 -7.38
N CYS A 29 -0.38 3.14 -7.04
CA CYS A 29 0.10 3.64 -5.75
C CYS A 29 0.30 5.15 -5.75
N LEU A 30 0.68 5.74 -6.89
CA LEU A 30 0.86 7.17 -7.01
C LEU A 30 -0.48 7.91 -6.95
N GLY A 31 -1.52 7.36 -7.59
CA GLY A 31 -2.88 7.91 -7.59
C GLY A 31 -3.31 8.40 -8.98
N ASP A 32 -4.52 8.94 -9.03
CA ASP A 32 -5.16 9.49 -10.22
C ASP A 32 -4.74 10.94 -10.51
N ASN A 33 -4.22 11.65 -9.49
CA ASN A 33 -3.83 13.04 -9.63
C ASN A 33 -2.41 13.18 -10.23
N PRO A 34 -2.23 13.86 -11.38
CA PRO A 34 -0.91 14.11 -11.97
C PRO A 34 0.01 14.97 -11.07
N TYR A 35 -0.57 15.84 -10.24
CA TYR A 35 0.17 16.74 -9.36
C TYR A 35 0.24 16.19 -7.95
N VAL A 36 1.29 15.43 -7.66
CA VAL A 36 1.52 14.82 -6.35
C VAL A 36 2.52 15.62 -5.53
N ARG A 37 2.17 15.89 -4.26
CA ARG A 37 3.09 16.44 -3.27
C ARG A 37 3.61 15.29 -2.40
N MET A 38 4.93 15.16 -2.34
CA MET A 38 5.62 14.13 -1.56
C MET A 38 6.58 14.76 -0.53
N MET A 39 6.72 14.11 0.62
CA MET A 39 7.73 14.44 1.63
C MET A 39 8.85 13.41 1.52
N LYS A 40 10.11 13.89 1.46
CA LYS A 40 11.32 13.06 1.46
C LYS A 40 11.91 13.09 2.87
N GLU A 41 12.10 11.94 3.48
CA GLU A 41 12.74 11.77 4.77
C GLU A 41 13.94 10.83 4.60
N ALA A 42 15.16 11.37 4.64
CA ALA A 42 16.37 10.57 4.51
C ALA A 42 16.52 9.64 5.73
N HIS A 43 16.73 8.35 5.48
CA HIS A 43 16.94 7.32 6.50
C HIS A 43 15.82 7.21 7.57
N GLY A 44 14.58 7.58 7.25
CA GLY A 44 13.48 7.64 8.24
C GLY A 44 12.96 6.29 8.74
N GLN A 45 13.07 5.20 7.95
CA GLN A 45 12.64 3.86 8.35
C GLN A 45 13.57 2.76 7.84
N ALA A 46 13.58 1.63 8.56
CA ALA A 46 14.24 0.41 8.12
C ALA A 46 13.36 -0.36 7.11
N CYS A 47 13.98 -0.84 6.04
CA CYS A 47 13.35 -1.65 5.01
C CYS A 47 12.75 -2.93 5.59
N LYS A 48 11.52 -3.28 5.20
CA LYS A 48 10.84 -4.49 5.71
C LYS A 48 11.46 -5.81 5.26
N ILE A 49 12.35 -5.79 4.26
CA ILE A 49 13.03 -6.97 3.73
C ILE A 49 14.46 -7.04 4.26
N CYS A 50 15.30 -6.06 3.93
CA CYS A 50 16.72 -6.08 4.28
C CYS A 50 17.05 -5.44 5.64
N SER A 51 16.08 -4.84 6.34
CA SER A 51 16.27 -4.10 7.61
C SER A 51 17.24 -2.90 7.56
N ARG A 52 17.72 -2.52 6.37
CA ARG A 52 18.59 -1.35 6.20
C ARG A 52 17.77 -0.05 6.23
N PRO A 53 18.28 1.03 6.85
CA PRO A 53 17.64 2.33 6.79
C PRO A 53 17.67 2.87 5.35
N PHE A 54 16.57 3.45 4.89
CA PHE A 54 16.44 4.00 3.54
C PHE A 54 15.62 5.29 3.54
N THR A 55 15.67 6.03 2.43
CA THR A 55 14.87 7.24 2.24
C THR A 55 13.39 6.92 2.10
N VAL A 56 12.58 7.44 3.02
CA VAL A 56 11.13 7.24 3.02
C VAL A 56 10.47 8.40 2.30
N PHE A 57 9.66 8.05 1.31
CA PHE A 57 8.80 9.01 0.63
C PHE A 57 7.38 8.84 1.14
N ARG A 58 6.70 9.94 1.46
CA ARG A 58 5.30 9.92 1.93
C ARG A 58 4.45 10.90 1.13
N TRP A 59 3.36 10.42 0.55
CA TRP A 59 2.44 11.22 -0.29
C TRP A 59 0.98 10.83 -0.06
N LYS A 60 0.07 11.65 -0.58
CA LYS A 60 -1.38 11.39 -0.57
C LYS A 60 -1.86 11.17 -2.01
N PRO A 61 -2.23 9.94 -2.41
CA PRO A 61 -2.60 9.62 -3.80
C PRO A 61 -3.86 10.35 -4.31
N GLY A 62 -4.80 10.63 -3.42
CA GLY A 62 -6.08 11.25 -3.80
C GLY A 62 -6.81 11.81 -2.58
N LYS A 63 -7.90 12.56 -2.80
CA LYS A 63 -8.60 13.32 -1.74
C LYS A 63 -9.10 12.43 -0.59
N ARG A 64 -9.71 11.29 -0.92
CA ARG A 64 -10.26 10.29 0.02
C ARG A 64 -9.31 9.10 0.27
N ALA A 65 -8.06 9.18 -0.20
CA ALA A 65 -7.06 8.14 0.00
C ALA A 65 -6.30 8.35 1.32
N ARG A 66 -5.72 7.27 1.84
CA ARG A 66 -4.76 7.36 2.95
C ARG A 66 -3.41 7.86 2.46
N TYR A 67 -2.63 8.42 3.37
CA TYR A 67 -1.21 8.63 3.13
C TYR A 67 -0.53 7.28 2.87
N LYS A 68 0.20 7.20 1.78
CA LYS A 68 1.10 6.10 1.48
C LYS A 68 2.52 6.52 1.78
N LYS A 69 3.34 5.51 2.02
CA LYS A 69 4.77 5.66 2.15
C LYS A 69 5.48 4.47 1.50
N THR A 70 6.75 4.63 1.18
CA THR A 70 7.61 3.53 0.76
C THR A 70 7.86 2.58 1.95
N GLU A 71 7.82 1.27 1.70
CA GLU A 71 7.99 0.22 2.73
C GLU A 71 9.28 -0.59 2.54
N ILE A 72 9.82 -0.61 1.32
CA ILE A 72 11.07 -1.29 0.97
C ILE A 72 12.07 -0.31 0.36
N CYS A 73 13.36 -0.61 0.51
CA CYS A 73 14.45 0.17 -0.07
C CYS A 73 14.49 0.02 -1.61
N GLN A 74 15.22 0.92 -2.28
CA GLN A 74 15.27 0.94 -3.74
C GLN A 74 16.07 -0.22 -4.30
N THR A 75 17.13 -0.67 -3.62
CA THR A 75 17.85 -1.89 -4.03
C THR A 75 16.93 -3.11 -4.02
N CYS A 76 16.10 -3.28 -2.98
CA CYS A 76 15.13 -4.38 -2.92
C CYS A 76 14.06 -4.28 -4.01
N ALA A 77 13.61 -3.07 -4.32
CA ALA A 77 12.64 -2.82 -5.39
C ALA A 77 13.23 -3.13 -6.78
N ARG A 78 14.45 -2.67 -7.07
CA ARG A 78 15.17 -2.92 -8.34
C ARG A 78 15.49 -4.40 -8.55
N MET A 79 15.96 -5.11 -7.50
CA MET A 79 16.28 -6.55 -7.52
C MET A 79 15.15 -7.47 -7.95
N LYS A 80 13.89 -7.04 -7.77
CA LYS A 80 12.70 -7.83 -8.13
C LYS A 80 11.80 -7.10 -9.11
N ASN A 81 12.17 -5.92 -9.62
CA ASN A 81 11.31 -5.04 -10.43
C ASN A 81 9.91 -4.82 -9.82
N VAL A 82 9.86 -4.43 -8.54
CA VAL A 82 8.59 -4.24 -7.80
C VAL A 82 8.43 -2.81 -7.32
N CYS A 83 7.18 -2.40 -7.10
CA CYS A 83 6.85 -1.12 -6.47
C CYS A 83 7.22 -1.10 -4.97
N GLN A 84 7.86 -0.03 -4.52
CA GLN A 84 8.33 0.15 -3.15
C GLN A 84 7.22 0.15 -2.07
N THR A 85 5.96 0.36 -2.47
CA THR A 85 4.82 0.41 -1.53
C THR A 85 3.96 -0.83 -1.56
N CYS A 86 3.57 -1.29 -2.76
CA CYS A 86 2.64 -2.41 -2.88
C CYS A 86 3.32 -3.76 -3.05
N VAL A 87 4.63 -3.80 -3.35
CA VAL A 87 5.39 -5.04 -3.63
C VAL A 87 4.73 -5.88 -4.72
N LEU A 88 4.14 -5.19 -5.71
CA LEU A 88 3.67 -5.80 -6.96
C LEU A 88 4.64 -5.43 -8.05
N ASP A 89 4.69 -6.27 -9.08
CA ASP A 89 5.47 -6.02 -10.28
C ASP A 89 5.09 -4.70 -10.96
N LEU A 90 6.08 -3.99 -11.50
CA LEU A 90 5.85 -2.70 -12.16
C LEU A 90 5.26 -2.82 -13.56
N GLN A 91 5.56 -3.89 -14.30
CA GLN A 91 5.13 -4.06 -15.70
C GLN A 91 3.69 -4.55 -15.78
N TYR A 92 3.36 -5.61 -15.03
CA TYR A 92 2.09 -6.33 -15.11
C TYR A 92 1.16 -6.04 -13.90
N ASN A 93 1.65 -5.37 -12.86
CA ASN A 93 0.90 -5.14 -11.61
C ASN A 93 0.39 -6.43 -10.93
N LEU A 94 1.14 -7.53 -11.10
CA LEU A 94 0.85 -8.85 -10.55
C LEU A 94 1.71 -9.16 -9.30
N PRO A 95 1.27 -10.08 -8.42
CA PRO A 95 2.11 -10.58 -7.34
C PRO A 95 3.37 -11.28 -7.89
N VAL A 96 4.49 -11.13 -7.17
CA VAL A 96 5.80 -11.70 -7.56
C VAL A 96 5.72 -13.20 -7.80
N GLN A 97 5.01 -13.93 -6.93
CA GLN A 97 4.81 -15.37 -7.09
C GLN A 97 4.13 -15.73 -8.42
N VAL A 98 3.12 -14.96 -8.85
CA VAL A 98 2.43 -15.21 -10.12
C VAL A 98 3.41 -14.98 -11.27
N ARG A 99 4.04 -13.81 -11.30
CA ARG A 99 5.01 -13.45 -12.35
C ARG A 99 6.12 -14.50 -12.46
N ASP A 100 6.80 -14.78 -11.36
CA ASP A 100 7.92 -15.70 -11.33
C ASP A 100 7.45 -17.12 -11.74
N SER A 101 6.22 -17.53 -11.40
CA SER A 101 5.63 -18.82 -11.83
C SER A 101 5.47 -18.98 -13.34
N PHE A 102 5.15 -17.89 -14.07
CA PHE A 102 5.09 -17.92 -15.52
C PHE A 102 6.48 -17.80 -16.15
N LEU A 103 7.34 -16.96 -15.58
CA LEU A 103 8.70 -16.76 -16.09
C LEU A 103 9.53 -18.05 -16.12
N ALA A 104 9.50 -18.93 -15.12
CA ALA A 104 10.25 -20.20 -15.28
C ALA A 104 9.56 -21.29 -16.10
N LYS A 105 8.36 -21.07 -16.62
CA LYS A 105 7.83 -21.99 -17.63
C LYS A 105 8.44 -21.71 -18.99
N GLU A 106 8.84 -20.48 -19.22
CA GLU A 106 9.58 -20.05 -20.40
C GLU A 106 11.06 -20.12 -20.00
N GLU A 107 11.74 -21.20 -20.38
CA GLU A 107 13.08 -21.60 -19.91
C GLU A 107 14.21 -20.55 -20.10
N ASP A 108 13.89 -19.36 -20.60
CA ASP A 108 14.81 -18.32 -21.06
C ASP A 108 14.81 -17.04 -20.20
N SER A 109 14.18 -17.05 -19.01
CA SER A 109 14.17 -15.88 -18.11
C SER A 109 14.72 -16.19 -16.72
N ASP A 110 15.84 -15.53 -16.39
CA ASP A 110 16.50 -15.62 -15.09
C ASP A 110 15.55 -15.18 -13.97
N ARG A 111 14.94 -16.15 -13.30
CA ARG A 111 14.34 -15.92 -11.99
C ARG A 111 15.45 -15.46 -11.06
N VAL A 112 15.46 -14.18 -10.72
CA VAL A 112 16.37 -13.66 -9.71
C VAL A 112 15.94 -14.20 -8.35
N ASN A 113 16.58 -15.29 -7.91
CA ASN A 113 16.35 -15.86 -6.60
C ASN A 113 17.18 -15.08 -5.57
N VAL A 114 16.51 -14.21 -4.81
CA VAL A 114 17.17 -13.40 -3.77
C VAL A 114 17.40 -14.28 -2.54
N PRO A 115 18.65 -14.43 -2.05
CA PRO A 115 18.93 -15.21 -0.85
C PRO A 115 18.20 -14.70 0.39
N GLU A 116 17.86 -15.61 1.31
CA GLU A 116 17.18 -15.27 2.57
C GLU A 116 18.15 -14.87 3.69
N SER A 117 19.35 -15.48 3.73
CA SER A 117 20.36 -15.16 4.73
C SER A 117 20.88 -13.74 4.57
N ASP A 118 21.06 -13.03 5.69
CA ASP A 118 21.38 -11.60 5.68
C ASP A 118 22.71 -11.30 4.98
N ALA A 119 23.75 -12.11 5.22
CA ALA A 119 25.06 -11.94 4.60
C ALA A 119 25.04 -12.20 3.08
N ASN A 120 24.40 -13.28 2.64
CA ASN A 120 24.35 -13.61 1.21
C ASN A 120 23.45 -12.64 0.46
N ARG A 121 22.36 -12.17 1.11
CA ARG A 121 21.48 -11.16 0.53
C ARG A 121 22.19 -9.83 0.36
N GLU A 122 23.01 -9.41 1.33
CA GLU A 122 23.80 -8.18 1.23
C GLU A 122 24.82 -8.25 0.10
N TRP A 123 25.57 -9.36 0.03
CA TRP A 123 26.52 -9.59 -1.06
C TRP A 123 25.83 -9.62 -2.42
N PHE A 124 24.69 -10.31 -2.51
CA PHE A 124 23.88 -10.38 -3.73
C PHE A 124 23.36 -8.99 -4.14
N ALA A 125 22.86 -8.20 -3.19
CA ALA A 125 22.37 -6.85 -3.42
C ALA A 125 23.49 -5.92 -3.90
N GLN A 126 24.67 -6.00 -3.30
CA GLN A 126 25.84 -5.21 -3.70
C GLN A 126 26.31 -5.57 -5.11
N GLN A 127 26.43 -6.87 -5.40
CA GLN A 127 26.83 -7.36 -6.72
C GLN A 127 25.80 -6.96 -7.80
N HIS A 128 24.51 -7.03 -7.47
CA HIS A 128 23.46 -6.63 -8.38
C HIS A 128 23.44 -5.12 -8.65
N ASN A 129 23.61 -4.28 -7.62
CA ASN A 129 23.73 -2.84 -7.80
C ASN A 129 24.94 -2.47 -8.67
N ARG A 130 26.08 -3.13 -8.44
CA ARG A 130 27.29 -2.94 -9.27
C ARG A 130 27.03 -3.32 -10.72
N MET A 131 26.32 -4.42 -10.97
CA MET A 131 25.95 -4.85 -12.32
C MET A 131 25.04 -3.82 -13.01
N LEU A 132 24.03 -3.29 -12.31
CA LEU A 132 23.14 -2.27 -12.84
C LEU A 132 23.87 -0.97 -13.19
N GLU A 133 24.79 -0.55 -12.33
CA GLU A 133 25.62 0.64 -12.56
C GLU A 133 26.55 0.46 -13.77
N GLN A 134 27.13 -0.74 -13.94
CA GLN A 134 27.99 -1.06 -15.09
C GLN A 134 27.22 -1.20 -16.40
N GLU A 135 26.06 -1.84 -16.39
CA GLU A 135 25.22 -2.02 -17.59
C GLU A 135 24.42 -0.74 -17.94
N GLY A 136 24.43 0.29 -17.08
CA GLY A 136 23.58 1.46 -17.20
C GLY A 136 22.07 1.12 -17.19
N ALA A 137 21.72 -0.08 -16.74
CA ALA A 137 20.37 -0.60 -16.76
C ALA A 137 19.65 -0.28 -15.45
N VAL A 138 18.37 0.09 -15.54
CA VAL A 138 17.56 0.44 -14.35
C VAL A 138 17.15 -0.80 -13.55
N THR A 139 17.02 -1.97 -14.21
CA THR A 139 16.71 -3.27 -13.57
C THR A 139 17.27 -4.45 -14.39
N ALA A 140 17.65 -5.56 -13.74
CA ALA A 140 18.05 -6.80 -14.45
C ALA A 140 16.93 -7.40 -15.30
N TYR A 141 15.68 -7.10 -14.96
CA TYR A 141 14.50 -7.57 -15.70
C TYR A 141 14.28 -6.82 -17.01
N GLY A 142 15.07 -5.78 -17.30
CA GLY A 142 14.98 -5.04 -18.57
C GLY A 142 15.23 -5.90 -19.81
N LYS A 143 15.91 -7.05 -19.65
CA LYS A 143 16.11 -8.05 -20.73
C LYS A 143 14.86 -8.91 -21.01
N ILE A 144 13.84 -8.89 -20.14
CA ILE A 144 12.54 -9.53 -20.35
C ILE A 144 11.65 -8.63 -21.22
N ALA A 145 12.16 -8.28 -22.39
CA ALA A 145 11.44 -7.55 -23.44
C ALA A 145 10.51 -8.49 -24.25
N GLY A 146 10.40 -9.76 -23.87
CA GLY A 146 9.33 -10.65 -24.30
C GLY A 146 8.06 -10.32 -23.54
N ASN A 147 7.10 -9.67 -24.21
CA ASN A 147 5.76 -9.49 -23.67
C ASN A 147 5.08 -10.86 -23.51
N ASN A 148 5.10 -11.39 -22.30
CA ASN A 148 4.46 -12.67 -22.03
C ASN A 148 2.94 -12.51 -22.12
N SER A 149 2.36 -13.03 -23.20
CA SER A 149 0.94 -12.94 -23.51
C SER A 149 0.07 -13.46 -22.35
N ALA A 150 0.51 -14.51 -21.66
CA ALA A 150 -0.16 -15.07 -20.49
C ALA A 150 -0.18 -14.09 -19.28
N LEU A 151 0.92 -13.37 -19.03
CA LEU A 151 0.98 -12.37 -17.96
C LEU A 151 0.12 -11.14 -18.29
N LEU A 152 0.10 -10.71 -19.57
CA LEU A 152 -0.75 -9.62 -20.04
C LEU A 152 -2.25 -9.92 -19.91
N GLN A 153 -2.67 -11.17 -20.13
CA GLN A 153 -4.06 -11.58 -19.95
C GLN A 153 -4.50 -11.56 -18.48
N LEU A 154 -3.58 -11.87 -17.56
CA LEU A 154 -3.84 -11.84 -16.12
C LEU A 154 -3.72 -10.43 -15.53
N ALA A 155 -2.93 -9.56 -16.16
CA ALA A 155 -2.77 -8.18 -15.77
C ALA A 155 -4.10 -7.42 -15.88
N ARG A 156 -4.35 -6.52 -14.93
CA ARG A 156 -5.56 -5.69 -14.97
C ARG A 156 -5.30 -4.48 -15.87
N LYS A 157 -6.27 -4.17 -16.73
CA LYS A 157 -6.23 -3.00 -17.62
C LYS A 157 -6.42 -1.67 -16.89
N GLU A 158 -7.23 -1.65 -15.82
CA GLU A 158 -7.52 -0.43 -15.06
C GLU A 158 -6.86 -0.43 -13.67
N PRO A 159 -6.37 0.73 -13.20
CA PRO A 159 -5.75 0.87 -11.90
C PRO A 159 -6.74 0.62 -10.75
N TYR A 160 -6.32 -0.21 -9.80
CA TYR A 160 -7.16 -0.59 -8.66
C TYR A 160 -6.99 0.36 -7.46
N TYR A 161 -7.69 1.50 -7.49
CA TYR A 161 -7.56 2.54 -6.46
C TYR A 161 -8.17 2.20 -5.09
N THR A 162 -8.96 1.13 -4.97
CA THR A 162 -9.51 0.75 -3.66
C THR A 162 -8.42 0.33 -2.66
N ARG A 163 -7.22 -0.05 -3.14
CA ARG A 163 -6.03 -0.29 -2.30
C ARG A 163 -5.57 0.97 -1.55
N ASN A 164 -5.90 2.14 -2.07
CA ASN A 164 -5.51 3.43 -1.51
C ASN A 164 -6.49 3.93 -0.45
N ARG A 165 -7.57 3.17 -0.20
CA ARG A 165 -8.56 3.51 0.82
C ARG A 165 -7.91 3.53 2.23
N PRO A 166 -8.47 4.35 3.14
CA PRO A 166 -8.14 4.29 4.55
C PRO A 166 -8.30 2.89 5.13
N HIS A 167 -7.53 2.62 6.19
CA HIS A 167 -7.75 1.42 6.99
C HIS A 167 -9.13 1.47 7.65
N LEU A 168 -9.63 0.29 8.02
CA LEU A 168 -10.89 0.17 8.74
C LEU A 168 -10.73 0.78 10.13
N CYS A 169 -11.77 1.48 10.59
CA CYS A 169 -11.82 2.05 11.92
C CYS A 169 -11.99 0.93 12.94
N SER A 170 -10.97 0.71 13.78
CA SER A 170 -11.02 -0.28 14.87
C SER A 170 -12.10 0.06 15.89
N PHE A 171 -12.32 1.34 16.19
CA PHE A 171 -13.37 1.80 17.11
C PHE A 171 -14.78 1.58 16.54
N TYR A 172 -14.95 1.72 15.23
CA TYR A 172 -16.23 1.42 14.58
C TYR A 172 -16.54 -0.07 14.63
N ALA A 173 -15.53 -0.92 14.38
CA ALA A 173 -15.68 -2.37 14.51
C ALA A 173 -16.07 -2.82 15.92
N ARG A 174 -15.77 -2.01 16.96
CA ARG A 174 -16.18 -2.23 18.36
C ARG A 174 -17.49 -1.53 18.75
N GLY A 175 -18.02 -0.65 17.91
CA GLY A 175 -19.22 0.16 18.21
C GLY A 175 -18.96 1.44 19.03
N GLU A 176 -17.70 1.82 19.26
CA GLU A 176 -17.31 2.92 20.14
C GLU A 176 -16.84 4.18 19.36
N CYS A 177 -17.06 4.25 18.04
CA CYS A 177 -16.59 5.38 17.24
C CYS A 177 -17.47 6.62 17.45
N ASN A 178 -16.94 7.60 18.20
CA ASN A 178 -17.59 8.89 18.45
C ASN A 178 -17.39 9.93 17.32
N ARG A 179 -16.59 9.62 16.30
CA ARG A 179 -16.24 10.56 15.21
C ARG A 179 -17.27 10.63 14.09
N GLY A 180 -18.24 9.70 14.05
CA GLY A 180 -19.29 9.67 13.02
C GLY A 180 -18.72 9.72 11.59
N GLU A 181 -19.32 10.55 10.73
CA GLU A 181 -18.90 10.73 9.34
C GLU A 181 -17.57 11.48 9.18
N ALA A 182 -17.11 12.20 10.21
CA ALA A 182 -15.83 12.90 10.20
C ALA A 182 -14.64 11.96 10.47
N CYS A 183 -14.87 10.68 10.72
CA CYS A 183 -13.81 9.71 10.96
C CYS A 183 -12.92 9.55 9.71
N PRO A 184 -11.59 9.75 9.81
CA PRO A 184 -10.68 9.54 8.68
C PRO A 184 -10.54 8.08 8.24
N TYR A 185 -10.98 7.15 9.08
CA TYR A 185 -10.93 5.70 8.84
C TYR A 185 -12.26 5.20 8.29
N LEU A 186 -12.20 4.07 7.58
CA LEU A 186 -13.35 3.49 6.90
C LEU A 186 -14.29 2.80 7.90
N HIS A 187 -15.59 3.10 7.83
CA HIS A 187 -16.64 2.46 8.62
C HIS A 187 -17.27 1.27 7.87
N GLU A 188 -16.47 0.23 7.63
CA GLU A 188 -16.93 -1.07 7.11
C GLU A 188 -16.47 -2.18 8.07
N MET A 189 -17.15 -3.32 8.07
CA MET A 189 -16.78 -4.45 8.93
C MET A 189 -15.53 -5.15 8.37
N PRO A 190 -14.50 -5.44 9.19
CA PRO A 190 -13.36 -6.24 8.75
C PRO A 190 -13.79 -7.62 8.26
N ARG A 191 -13.03 -8.17 7.31
CA ARG A 191 -13.18 -9.57 6.92
C ARG A 191 -12.88 -10.49 8.11
N SER A 192 -13.50 -11.67 8.12
CA SER A 192 -13.27 -12.67 9.16
C SER A 192 -11.79 -13.07 9.21
N LYS A 193 -11.26 -13.22 10.44
CA LYS A 193 -9.87 -13.65 10.67
C LYS A 193 -9.56 -15.06 10.15
N SER A 194 -10.61 -15.85 9.93
CA SER A 194 -10.54 -17.20 9.36
C SER A 194 -10.30 -17.23 7.85
N ASP A 195 -10.50 -16.12 7.13
CA ASP A 195 -10.24 -16.05 5.70
C ASP A 195 -8.71 -16.11 5.45
N PRO A 196 -8.18 -17.08 4.68
CA PRO A 196 -6.75 -17.16 4.36
C PRO A 196 -6.22 -15.87 3.71
N MET A 197 -7.10 -15.07 3.08
CA MET A 197 -6.75 -13.78 2.48
C MET A 197 -6.36 -12.70 3.50
N ALA A 198 -6.73 -12.85 4.78
CA ALA A 198 -6.53 -11.84 5.81
C ALA A 198 -5.08 -11.79 6.34
N LYS A 199 -4.32 -12.87 6.23
CA LYS A 199 -2.92 -12.96 6.68
C LYS A 199 -1.98 -12.80 5.49
N GLN A 200 -1.53 -11.57 5.25
CA GLN A 200 -0.57 -11.26 4.18
C GLN A 200 0.69 -10.64 4.79
N ASN A 201 1.79 -11.38 4.79
CA ASN A 201 3.09 -10.89 5.23
C ASN A 201 3.85 -10.27 4.04
N ILE A 202 4.55 -9.16 4.28
CA ILE A 202 5.30 -8.46 3.24
C ILE A 202 6.51 -9.26 2.75
N LYS A 203 7.17 -10.02 3.64
CA LYS A 203 8.31 -10.88 3.28
C LYS A 203 7.87 -12.01 2.33
N ASP A 204 6.80 -12.70 2.69
CA ASP A 204 6.21 -13.79 1.90
C ASP A 204 5.82 -13.32 0.49
N ARG A 205 5.20 -12.12 0.41
CA ARG A 205 4.85 -11.47 -0.87
C ARG A 205 6.05 -11.07 -1.71
N PHE A 206 7.16 -10.66 -1.08
CA PHE A 206 8.40 -10.26 -1.77
C PHE A 206 9.17 -11.46 -2.33
N TYR A 207 9.33 -12.52 -1.54
CA TYR A 207 10.01 -13.75 -1.96
C TYR A 207 9.11 -14.65 -2.82
N GLY A 208 7.82 -14.35 -2.91
CA GLY A 208 6.86 -15.12 -3.69
C GLY A 208 6.54 -16.49 -3.07
N LYS A 209 6.66 -16.62 -1.74
CA LYS A 209 6.34 -17.83 -0.99
C LYS A 209 4.99 -17.65 -0.31
N ASN A 210 4.10 -18.64 -0.42
CA ASN A 210 2.82 -18.70 0.31
C ASN A 210 1.96 -17.42 0.25
N ASP A 211 1.90 -16.72 -0.89
CA ASP A 211 0.99 -15.59 -1.05
C ASP A 211 -0.43 -16.10 -1.38
N PRO A 212 -1.43 -15.92 -0.49
CA PRO A 212 -2.80 -16.38 -0.74
C PRO A 212 -3.45 -15.68 -1.95
N VAL A 213 -3.02 -14.45 -2.28
CA VAL A 213 -3.50 -13.74 -3.47
C VAL A 213 -3.00 -14.42 -4.73
N ALA A 214 -1.71 -14.76 -4.75
CA ALA A 214 -1.08 -15.44 -5.88
C ALA A 214 -1.65 -16.84 -6.07
N GLN A 215 -1.84 -17.60 -4.99
CA GLN A 215 -2.45 -18.93 -5.03
C GLN A 215 -3.86 -18.88 -5.65
N LYS A 216 -4.67 -17.89 -5.26
CA LYS A 216 -6.01 -17.71 -5.83
C LYS A 216 -5.95 -17.39 -7.32
N MET A 217 -5.04 -16.50 -7.75
CA MET A 217 -4.90 -16.16 -9.17
C MET A 217 -4.41 -17.36 -10.00
N LEU A 218 -3.42 -18.10 -9.51
CA LEU A 218 -2.89 -19.29 -10.17
C LEU A 218 -3.92 -20.44 -10.22
N GLY A 219 -4.74 -20.58 -9.18
CA GLY A 219 -5.87 -21.54 -9.16
C GLY A 219 -6.88 -21.23 -10.26
N GLN A 220 -7.32 -19.96 -10.34
CA GLN A 220 -8.27 -19.52 -11.38
C GLN A 220 -7.74 -19.74 -12.80
N SER A 221 -6.42 -19.57 -13.03
CA SER A 221 -5.81 -19.83 -14.34
C SER A 221 -5.73 -21.32 -14.69
N LYS A 222 -5.70 -22.23 -13.70
CA LYS A 222 -5.72 -23.69 -13.92
C LYS A 222 -7.14 -24.16 -14.23
N ASP A 223 -8.12 -23.74 -13.44
CA ASP A 223 -9.52 -24.13 -13.59
C ASP A 223 -10.10 -23.70 -14.97
N GLY A 224 -9.60 -22.59 -15.53
CA GLY A 224 -9.98 -22.12 -16.87
C GLY A 224 -9.45 -22.96 -18.03
N LYS A 225 -8.48 -23.87 -17.82
CA LYS A 225 -7.95 -24.76 -18.86
C LYS A 225 -8.70 -26.10 -18.97
N ASP A 226 -9.38 -26.53 -17.91
CA ASP A 226 -10.08 -27.83 -17.86
C ASP A 226 -11.60 -27.72 -18.09
N GLY A 227 -12.13 -26.51 -18.30
CA GLY A 227 -13.57 -26.23 -18.40
C GLY A 227 -14.11 -25.95 -19.80
N LYS A 228 -14.13 -26.94 -20.70
CA LYS A 228 -15.03 -26.92 -21.88
C LYS A 228 -16.34 -27.65 -21.55
N ALA A 229 -17.22 -27.00 -20.81
CA ALA A 229 -18.70 -27.11 -20.85
C ALA A 229 -19.34 -26.56 -19.56
N GLY A 230 -20.23 -25.58 -19.69
CA GLY A 230 -21.28 -25.32 -18.70
C GLY A 230 -21.19 -24.01 -17.91
N GLY A 231 -22.03 -23.04 -18.28
CA GLY A 231 -22.61 -22.07 -17.32
C GLY A 231 -21.88 -20.75 -17.16
N GLY A 232 -21.98 -19.86 -18.15
CA GLY A 232 -21.61 -18.46 -17.99
C GLY A 232 -22.45 -17.78 -16.91
N ARG A 233 -21.80 -17.35 -15.82
CA ARG A 233 -22.36 -16.29 -14.97
C ARG A 233 -21.92 -14.96 -15.56
N SER A 234 -22.83 -14.35 -16.30
CA SER A 234 -22.76 -13.00 -16.81
C SER A 234 -22.39 -12.03 -15.69
N ARG A 235 -21.21 -11.41 -15.82
CA ARG A 235 -20.86 -10.21 -15.07
C ARG A 235 -21.83 -9.11 -15.55
N PRO A 236 -22.66 -8.49 -14.69
CA PRO A 236 -23.55 -7.44 -15.14
C PRO A 236 -22.72 -6.26 -15.67
N PRO A 237 -23.15 -5.61 -16.77
CA PRO A 237 -22.44 -4.45 -17.31
C PRO A 237 -22.46 -3.29 -16.30
N PRO A 238 -21.42 -2.42 -16.30
CA PRO A 238 -21.38 -1.26 -15.43
C PRO A 238 -22.53 -0.27 -15.78
N PRO A 239 -23.09 0.43 -14.79
CA PRO A 239 -24.14 1.41 -15.05
C PRO A 239 -23.61 2.60 -15.86
N PRO A 240 -24.42 3.16 -16.78
CA PRO A 240 -24.02 4.32 -17.58
C PRO A 240 -23.87 5.60 -16.73
N PRO A 241 -23.00 6.54 -17.14
CA PRO A 241 -22.78 7.80 -16.44
C PRO A 241 -24.02 8.72 -16.50
N PRO A 242 -24.27 9.55 -15.47
CA PRO A 242 -25.41 10.46 -15.45
C PRO A 242 -25.17 11.65 -16.38
N GLY A 243 -25.91 11.69 -17.50
CA GLY A 243 -25.88 12.78 -18.46
C GLY A 243 -27.30 13.20 -18.86
N LEU A 244 -27.65 14.41 -18.44
CA LEU A 244 -28.50 15.41 -19.12
C LEU A 244 -29.89 14.98 -19.61
N ALA A 245 -30.91 15.49 -18.91
CA ALA A 245 -32.32 15.43 -19.31
C ALA A 245 -32.61 16.24 -20.58
N PRO A 246 -33.64 15.82 -21.34
CA PRO A 246 -34.61 16.80 -21.84
C PRO A 246 -36.09 16.39 -21.60
N SER A 247 -36.83 17.40 -21.16
CA SER A 247 -38.25 17.75 -21.35
C SER A 247 -39.29 16.75 -21.88
N ALA A 248 -40.31 16.52 -21.03
CA ALA A 248 -41.77 16.48 -21.27
C ALA A 248 -42.39 15.58 -22.36
N ALA A 249 -43.24 14.62 -21.93
CA ALA A 249 -44.71 14.77 -21.92
C ALA A 249 -45.46 13.47 -21.51
N ALA A 250 -46.37 13.64 -20.55
CA ALA A 250 -47.64 12.93 -20.33
C ALA A 250 -47.75 11.40 -20.48
N ARG A 251 -47.98 10.71 -19.34
CA ARG A 251 -49.22 9.92 -19.14
C ARG A 251 -49.40 9.54 -17.66
N ALA A 252 -50.58 9.82 -17.15
CA ALA A 252 -51.03 9.54 -15.79
C ALA A 252 -51.35 8.05 -15.60
N GLY A 253 -51.00 7.52 -14.43
CA GLY A 253 -51.35 6.17 -13.98
C GLY A 253 -50.99 6.04 -12.49
N ASN A 254 -52.02 5.81 -11.68
CA ASN A 254 -52.09 6.06 -10.24
C ASN A 254 -51.77 4.78 -9.45
N THR A 255 -50.69 4.75 -8.65
CA THR A 255 -50.53 3.77 -7.55
C THR A 255 -49.72 4.34 -6.38
N SER A 256 -50.38 4.35 -5.22
CA SER A 256 -50.01 4.67 -3.84
C SER A 256 -48.54 4.53 -3.40
N LYS A 257 -48.01 5.64 -2.85
CA LYS A 257 -46.72 5.79 -2.16
C LYS A 257 -46.82 5.35 -0.68
N PRO A 258 -45.88 4.56 -0.13
CA PRO A 258 -45.86 4.25 1.31
C PRO A 258 -45.43 5.46 2.15
N LYS A 259 -46.07 5.61 3.32
CA LYS A 259 -45.95 6.70 4.29
C LYS A 259 -44.55 6.74 4.95
N PRO A 260 -43.91 7.92 5.13
CA PRO A 260 -42.64 8.02 5.82
C PRO A 260 -42.79 7.78 7.35
N PRO A 261 -41.73 7.28 8.03
CA PRO A 261 -41.74 7.09 9.49
C PRO A 261 -41.81 8.44 10.23
N PRO A 262 -42.36 8.45 11.47
CA PRO A 262 -42.49 9.68 12.26
C PRO A 262 -41.13 10.26 12.69
N PRO A 263 -41.04 11.59 12.88
CA PRO A 263 -39.81 12.24 13.34
C PRO A 263 -39.45 11.84 14.78
N PRO A 264 -38.15 11.85 15.15
CA PRO A 264 -37.73 11.59 16.52
C PRO A 264 -38.21 12.71 17.48
N PRO A 265 -38.46 12.39 18.76
CA PRO A 265 -38.90 13.38 19.75
C PRO A 265 -37.84 14.46 19.98
N PRO A 266 -38.25 15.70 20.35
CA PRO A 266 -37.33 16.80 20.56
C PRO A 266 -36.35 16.52 21.71
N ALA A 267 -35.08 16.85 21.48
CA ALA A 267 -34.01 16.66 22.45
C ALA A 267 -34.29 17.45 23.75
N VAL A 268 -34.43 16.74 24.86
CA VAL A 268 -34.37 17.32 26.21
C VAL A 268 -32.95 17.83 26.41
N LYS A 269 -32.77 19.16 26.42
CA LYS A 269 -31.51 19.80 26.79
C LYS A 269 -31.21 19.44 28.25
N ARG A 270 -30.22 18.56 28.47
CA ARG A 270 -29.63 18.37 29.80
C ARG A 270 -28.86 19.65 30.16
N PRO A 271 -29.03 20.22 31.36
CA PRO A 271 -28.21 21.34 31.81
C PRO A 271 -26.73 20.94 31.83
N LEU A 272 -25.87 21.82 31.31
CA LEU A 272 -24.42 21.71 31.44
C LEU A 272 -24.02 21.79 32.93
N PRO A 273 -23.03 21.02 33.39
CA PRO A 273 -22.49 21.20 34.73
C PRO A 273 -21.83 22.59 34.86
N PRO A 274 -21.88 23.23 36.05
CA PRO A 274 -21.24 24.52 36.26
C PRO A 274 -19.73 24.40 36.06
N GLY A 275 -19.18 25.30 35.23
CA GLY A 275 -17.74 25.41 35.03
C GLY A 275 -17.02 25.87 36.31
N PRO A 276 -15.73 25.55 36.47
CA PRO A 276 -14.95 25.94 37.64
C PRO A 276 -14.80 27.47 37.73
N ALA A 277 -14.85 27.99 38.96
CA ALA A 277 -14.78 29.41 39.27
C ALA A 277 -13.45 30.06 38.81
N PRO A 278 -13.47 31.34 38.39
CA PRO A 278 -12.27 32.07 38.01
C PRO A 278 -11.36 32.31 39.23
N LYS A 279 -10.09 31.89 39.13
CA LYS A 279 -9.06 32.24 40.11
C LYS A 279 -8.86 33.76 40.10
N LYS A 280 -9.02 34.40 41.26
CA LYS A 280 -8.66 35.80 41.46
C LYS A 280 -7.14 35.98 41.26
N PRO A 281 -6.69 37.07 40.62
CA PRO A 281 -5.26 37.40 40.59
C PRO A 281 -4.81 37.84 41.98
N SER A 282 -3.83 37.13 42.55
CA SER A 282 -3.12 37.55 43.74
C SER A 282 -2.13 38.64 43.35
N VAL A 283 -2.50 39.89 43.63
CA VAL A 283 -1.56 41.01 43.74
C VAL A 283 -1.10 41.07 45.20
N SER A 284 0.19 40.90 45.41
CA SER A 284 0.88 41.37 46.62
C SER A 284 2.20 41.97 46.18
N ALA A 285 2.24 43.29 46.21
CA ALA A 285 3.43 44.12 46.15
C ALA A 285 4.12 44.15 47.52
N THR A 286 5.45 44.25 47.49
CA THR A 286 6.35 45.03 48.39
C THR A 286 7.78 44.56 48.08
N ASP A 287 8.59 45.36 47.38
CA ASP A 287 9.61 46.30 47.92
C ASP A 287 10.97 45.59 48.01
N GLU A 288 11.94 45.94 47.15
CA GLU A 288 12.98 46.95 47.40
C GLU A 288 14.14 46.39 48.25
N GLU A 289 15.28 46.03 47.63
CA GLU A 289 16.61 46.44 48.12
C GLU A 289 17.78 46.07 47.16
N THR A 290 18.58 47.10 46.84
CA THR A 290 20.05 47.15 46.65
C THR A 290 20.78 46.36 45.55
N LYS A 291 21.07 47.10 44.47
CA LYS A 291 22.42 47.56 44.05
C LYS A 291 23.64 47.03 44.86
N ALA A 292 24.46 46.21 44.21
CA ALA A 292 25.94 46.26 44.18
C ALA A 292 26.44 45.34 43.05
#